data_AF-A0A965X4K6-F1
#
_entry.id   AF-A0A965X4K6-F1
#
_cell.length_a   1.000
_cell.length_b   1.000
_cell.length_c   1.000
_cell.angle_alpha   90.00
_cell.angle_beta   90.00
_cell.angle_gamma   90.00
#
_symmetry.space_group_name_H-M   'P 1'
#
loop_
_entity.id
_entity.type
_entity.pdbx_description
1 polymer ?
#
loop_
_entity_poly.entity_id
_entity_poly.type
_entity_poly.pdbx_seq_one_letter_code
_entity_poly.pdbx_strand_id
1 'polypeptide(L)'
;MKLAVILGDGMADWPVDELGGKTPLDAANHPYMDKFAQDGAFGLVKTVPDGMKPGSDTANLSVFGYDPKRYYSGRSPLEAASLGIDLAQTDVTYRCNLVTLSGESDIANTTMIDYSAGEISTEEARELILFLDQKLGGEGVRLYPGFSYRHCLVLNNAETGAELTPPHDFSGKPVSGKLPTGTNAALLMHWMKTAYALLNDHPVNRARVAAGKNPANAIWFWGEGRRPALTPFLEKTGLHGAVISAVDLIQGIGRCAGMEVVKVAGATGTFETNFAGKAAAAVDVLKRGADYVYVHIEAADECGHHGQLKEKIYSIEQI
;
A
#
# COMPACT_ATOMS: atom_id res chain seq x y z
N MET A 1 -25.12 3.34 19.97
CA MET A 1 -24.91 4.47 19.03
C MET A 1 -24.13 3.91 17.85
N LYS A 2 -24.40 4.36 16.61
CA LYS A 2 -23.67 3.90 15.43
C LYS A 2 -22.80 5.05 14.90
N LEU A 3 -21.58 4.75 14.50
CA LEU A 3 -20.58 5.71 14.05
C LEU A 3 -20.10 5.35 12.64
N ALA A 4 -19.97 6.36 11.79
CA ALA A 4 -19.38 6.22 10.46
C ALA A 4 -18.29 7.27 10.29
N VAL A 5 -17.10 6.84 9.89
CA VAL A 5 -16.01 7.73 9.46
C VAL A 5 -15.88 7.58 7.95
N ILE A 6 -16.01 8.69 7.23
CA ILE A 6 -15.83 8.75 5.78
C ILE A 6 -14.54 9.52 5.53
N LEU A 7 -13.51 8.84 5.03
CA LEU A 7 -12.24 9.43 4.68
C LEU A 7 -12.13 9.55 3.16
N GLY A 8 -12.23 10.78 2.64
CA GLY A 8 -11.80 11.12 1.28
C GLY A 8 -10.28 11.30 1.26
N ASP A 9 -9.56 10.28 0.82
CA ASP A 9 -8.09 10.32 0.76
C ASP A 9 -7.63 11.33 -0.30
N GLY A 10 -6.53 12.05 -0.02
CA GLY A 10 -6.00 13.08 -0.92
C GLY A 10 -6.96 14.20 -1.30
N MET A 11 -8.10 14.36 -0.61
CA MET A 11 -9.15 15.32 -0.98
C MET A 11 -8.71 16.78 -0.78
N ALA A 12 -7.86 17.04 0.22
CA ALA A 12 -7.26 18.35 0.41
C ALA A 12 -6.31 18.68 -0.74
N ASP A 13 -6.26 19.95 -1.14
CA ASP A 13 -5.37 20.43 -2.18
C ASP A 13 -5.02 21.90 -1.98
N TRP A 14 -4.09 22.38 -2.80
CA TRP A 14 -3.77 23.78 -2.94
C TRP A 14 -4.74 24.49 -3.92
N PRO A 15 -4.86 25.82 -3.83
CA PRO A 15 -5.48 26.61 -4.87
C PRO A 15 -4.83 26.37 -6.25
N VAL A 16 -5.67 26.25 -7.28
CA VAL A 16 -5.24 25.95 -8.65
C VAL A 16 -5.67 27.10 -9.58
N ASP A 17 -4.77 27.55 -10.45
CA ASP A 17 -4.99 28.69 -11.35
C ASP A 17 -6.13 28.40 -12.35
N GLU A 18 -6.21 27.18 -12.87
CA GLU A 18 -7.28 26.70 -13.75
C GLU A 18 -8.68 26.79 -13.12
N LEU A 19 -8.77 26.85 -11.79
CA LEU A 19 -10.01 27.01 -11.04
C LEU A 19 -10.21 28.47 -10.55
N GLY A 20 -9.42 29.41 -11.05
CA GLY A 20 -9.46 30.80 -10.63
C GLY A 20 -8.98 31.02 -9.19
N GLY A 21 -7.97 30.24 -8.76
CA GLY A 21 -7.41 30.31 -7.41
C GLY A 21 -8.24 29.59 -6.34
N LYS A 22 -9.08 28.62 -6.75
CA LYS A 22 -9.85 27.74 -5.86
C LYS A 22 -9.17 26.38 -5.73
N THR A 23 -9.42 25.67 -4.63
CA THR A 23 -9.07 24.25 -4.53
C THR A 23 -10.07 23.39 -5.32
N PRO A 24 -9.74 22.12 -5.65
CA PRO A 24 -10.72 21.18 -6.21
C PRO A 24 -11.93 20.97 -5.30
N LEU A 25 -11.75 20.99 -3.97
CA LEU A 25 -12.84 20.90 -3.01
C LEU A 25 -13.76 22.13 -3.12
N ASP A 26 -13.22 23.35 -3.19
CA ASP A 26 -14.02 24.58 -3.37
C ASP A 26 -14.79 24.64 -4.71
N ALA A 27 -14.30 23.92 -5.72
CA ALA A 27 -14.90 23.89 -7.06
C ALA A 27 -15.95 22.78 -7.23
N ALA A 28 -15.87 21.72 -6.43
CA ALA A 28 -16.78 20.58 -6.48
C ALA A 28 -18.17 20.93 -5.94
N ASN A 29 -19.22 20.40 -6.58
CA ASN A 29 -20.58 20.48 -6.05
C ASN A 29 -20.84 19.36 -5.02
N HIS A 30 -20.73 19.67 -3.72
CA HIS A 30 -20.88 18.71 -2.62
C HIS A 30 -21.95 19.10 -1.59
N PRO A 31 -23.24 19.15 -1.97
CA PRO A 31 -24.31 19.70 -1.13
C PRO A 31 -24.52 18.94 0.20
N TYR A 32 -24.18 17.65 0.25
CA TYR A 32 -24.31 16.85 1.47
C TYR A 32 -23.16 17.09 2.46
N MET A 33 -21.93 17.27 1.98
CA MET A 33 -20.81 17.68 2.83
C MET A 33 -21.04 19.09 3.39
N ASP A 34 -21.56 20.01 2.56
CA ASP A 34 -21.95 21.36 3.01
C ASP A 34 -23.01 21.30 4.10
N LYS A 35 -24.02 20.45 3.91
CA LYS A 35 -25.06 20.23 4.91
C LYS A 35 -24.49 19.69 6.22
N PHE A 36 -23.58 18.72 6.18
CA PHE A 36 -22.93 18.21 7.39
C PHE A 36 -22.08 19.27 8.10
N ALA A 37 -21.40 20.14 7.35
CA ALA A 37 -20.64 21.25 7.92
C ALA A 37 -21.53 22.31 8.57
N GLN A 38 -22.70 22.59 7.99
CA GLN A 38 -23.69 23.54 8.51
C GLN A 38 -24.43 23.02 9.75
N ASP A 39 -24.82 21.74 9.74
CA ASP A 39 -25.61 21.11 10.80
C ASP A 39 -24.72 20.54 11.94
N GLY A 40 -23.40 20.49 11.73
CA GLY A 40 -22.43 19.82 12.61
C GLY A 40 -21.35 20.74 13.16
N ALA A 41 -20.23 20.13 13.54
CA ALA A 41 -19.01 20.83 13.91
C ALA A 41 -17.95 20.59 12.83
N PHE A 42 -17.24 21.66 12.46
CA PHE A 42 -16.16 21.59 11.47
C PHE A 42 -14.86 22.12 12.08
N GLY A 43 -13.73 21.67 11.54
CA GLY A 43 -12.41 22.07 11.99
C GLY A 43 -11.30 21.42 11.20
N LEU A 44 -10.06 21.75 11.56
CA LEU A 44 -8.87 21.17 10.94
C LEU A 44 -8.34 20.02 11.80
N VAL A 45 -7.87 18.97 11.13
CA VAL A 45 -7.23 17.82 11.77
C VAL A 45 -5.84 17.60 11.19
N LYS A 46 -4.88 17.30 12.07
CA LYS A 46 -3.53 16.88 11.69
C LYS A 46 -3.42 15.38 11.90
N THR A 47 -3.37 14.61 10.82
CA THR A 47 -3.37 13.14 10.86
C THR A 47 -1.96 12.54 10.97
N VAL A 48 -0.92 13.29 10.62
CA VAL A 48 0.48 12.84 10.75
C VAL A 48 1.15 13.57 11.92
N PRO A 49 1.60 12.86 12.96
CA PRO A 49 2.31 13.47 14.08
C PRO A 49 3.62 14.15 13.67
N ASP A 50 4.02 15.17 14.42
CA ASP A 50 5.33 15.82 14.23
C ASP A 50 6.49 14.83 14.38
N GLY A 51 7.46 14.96 13.47
CA GLY A 51 8.64 14.11 13.39
C GLY A 51 8.45 12.80 12.62
N MET A 52 7.27 12.56 12.05
CA MET A 52 7.02 11.41 11.16
C MET A 52 6.94 11.85 9.70
N LYS A 53 7.37 10.98 8.79
CA LYS A 53 7.18 11.19 7.35
C LYS A 53 5.69 11.08 7.03
N PRO A 54 5.12 12.02 6.25
CA PRO A 54 3.72 11.90 5.82
C PRO A 54 3.58 10.72 4.86
N GLY A 55 2.59 9.87 5.13
CA GLY A 55 2.24 8.72 4.30
C GLY A 55 0.88 8.17 4.71
N SER A 56 0.18 7.50 3.78
CA SER A 56 -1.16 6.97 4.04
C SER A 56 -1.18 5.99 5.22
N ASP A 57 -0.08 5.29 5.49
CA ASP A 57 0.07 4.37 6.63
C ASP A 57 -0.03 5.11 7.98
N THR A 58 0.82 6.10 8.19
CA THR A 58 0.86 6.90 9.42
C THR A 58 -0.40 7.74 9.60
N ALA A 59 -0.89 8.36 8.52
CA ALA A 59 -2.10 9.15 8.55
C ALA A 59 -3.32 8.30 8.93
N ASN A 60 -3.52 7.17 8.26
CA ASN A 60 -4.68 6.32 8.52
C ASN A 60 -4.59 5.65 9.89
N LEU A 61 -3.42 5.20 10.37
CA LEU A 61 -3.28 4.72 11.75
C LEU A 61 -3.82 5.75 12.77
N SER A 62 -3.48 7.03 12.61
CA SER A 62 -4.01 8.10 13.45
C SER A 62 -5.53 8.23 13.35
N VAL A 63 -6.11 8.18 12.14
CA VAL A 63 -7.57 8.30 11.96
C VAL A 63 -8.31 7.10 12.57
N PHE A 64 -7.75 5.89 12.49
CA PHE A 64 -8.24 4.71 13.20
C PHE A 64 -8.11 4.83 14.74
N GLY A 65 -7.41 5.86 15.23
CA GLY A 65 -7.23 6.14 16.65
C GLY A 65 -6.04 5.41 17.28
N TYR A 66 -5.09 4.91 16.46
CA TYR A 66 -3.83 4.32 16.91
C TYR A 66 -2.70 5.32 16.76
N ASP A 67 -1.96 5.58 17.83
CA ASP A 67 -0.77 6.44 17.78
C ASP A 67 0.32 5.81 16.88
N PRO A 68 0.63 6.40 15.71
CA PRO A 68 1.62 5.84 14.82
C PRO A 68 3.01 5.76 15.45
N LYS A 69 3.36 6.64 16.41
CA LYS A 69 4.66 6.57 17.09
C LYS A 69 4.82 5.31 17.93
N ARG A 70 3.70 4.72 18.37
CA ARG A 70 3.68 3.48 19.15
C ARG A 70 3.49 2.25 18.29
N TYR A 71 2.64 2.33 17.27
CA TYR A 71 2.13 1.16 16.56
C TYR A 71 2.72 0.96 15.16
N TYR A 72 3.24 2.02 14.53
CA TYR A 72 3.83 1.91 13.21
C TYR A 72 5.13 1.13 13.28
N SER A 73 5.22 0.05 12.50
CA SER A 73 6.34 -0.89 12.48
C SER A 73 6.84 -1.13 11.06
N GLY A 74 6.49 -0.26 10.12
CA GLY A 74 6.79 -0.39 8.69
C GLY A 74 5.55 -0.68 7.84
N ARG A 75 5.68 -0.49 6.52
CA ARG A 75 4.58 -0.64 5.55
C ARG A 75 4.35 -2.09 5.11
N SER A 76 5.43 -2.85 4.91
CA SER A 76 5.36 -4.27 4.52
C SER A 76 4.39 -5.13 5.37
N PRO A 77 4.37 -5.05 6.71
CA PRO A 77 3.51 -5.93 7.51
C PRO A 77 2.02 -5.62 7.37
N LEU A 78 1.66 -4.36 7.06
CA LEU A 78 0.28 -3.99 6.77
C LEU A 78 -0.19 -4.56 5.42
N GLU A 79 0.71 -4.63 4.45
CA GLU A 79 0.42 -5.21 3.13
C GLU A 79 0.42 -6.74 3.17
N ALA A 80 1.27 -7.35 3.99
CA ALA A 80 1.15 -8.77 4.26
C ALA A 80 -0.23 -9.12 4.85
N ALA A 81 -0.71 -8.31 5.81
CA ALA A 81 -2.04 -8.48 6.39
C ALA A 81 -3.15 -8.32 5.34
N SER A 82 -3.03 -7.40 4.39
CA SER A 82 -4.01 -7.20 3.31
C SER A 82 -4.10 -8.40 2.37
N LEU A 83 -2.96 -9.04 2.07
CA LEU A 83 -2.88 -10.29 1.31
C LEU A 83 -3.46 -11.50 2.08
N GLY A 84 -3.80 -11.33 3.36
CA GLY A 84 -4.36 -12.39 4.20
C GLY A 84 -3.28 -13.30 4.78
N ILE A 85 -2.03 -12.84 4.81
CA ILE A 85 -0.93 -13.56 5.44
C ILE A 85 -1.06 -13.36 6.94
N ASP A 86 -1.22 -14.45 7.69
CA ASP A 86 -1.20 -14.40 9.14
C ASP A 86 0.25 -14.38 9.62
N LEU A 87 0.65 -13.24 10.21
CA LEU A 87 2.01 -13.03 10.71
C LEU A 87 2.04 -13.24 12.23
N ALA A 88 3.02 -13.98 12.72
CA ALA A 88 3.35 -13.96 14.14
C ALA A 88 4.02 -12.63 14.52
N GLN A 89 4.01 -12.29 15.82
CA GLN A 89 4.72 -11.10 16.33
C GLN A 89 6.24 -11.18 16.13
N THR A 90 6.77 -12.41 16.00
CA THR A 90 8.18 -12.70 15.78
C THR A 90 8.57 -12.73 14.30
N ASP A 91 7.60 -12.62 13.38
CA ASP A 91 7.86 -12.62 11.94
C ASP A 91 8.30 -11.23 11.47
N VAL A 92 9.22 -11.20 10.52
CA VAL A 92 9.68 -9.98 9.83
C VAL A 92 9.26 -10.05 8.38
N THR A 93 8.77 -8.93 7.86
CA THR A 93 8.35 -8.81 6.47
C THR A 93 9.15 -7.75 5.74
N TYR A 94 9.34 -7.97 4.44
CA TYR A 94 9.96 -7.02 3.52
C TYR A 94 9.07 -6.84 2.31
N ARG A 95 8.90 -5.60 1.84
CA ARG A 95 8.41 -5.37 0.48
C ARG A 95 9.44 -5.93 -0.49
N CYS A 96 8.96 -6.63 -1.50
CA CYS A 96 9.75 -7.18 -2.59
C CYS A 96 9.21 -6.57 -3.89
N ASN A 97 9.99 -5.69 -4.51
CA ASN A 97 9.66 -5.19 -5.84
C ASN A 97 10.23 -6.10 -6.92
N LEU A 98 9.48 -6.39 -7.98
CA LEU A 98 10.07 -6.78 -9.26
C LEU A 98 10.60 -5.52 -9.97
N VAL A 99 11.87 -5.55 -10.36
CA VAL A 99 12.56 -4.39 -10.96
C VAL A 99 13.30 -4.78 -12.23
N THR A 100 13.68 -3.77 -13.00
CA THR A 100 14.58 -3.89 -14.15
C THR A 100 15.94 -3.33 -13.79
N LEU A 101 16.94 -4.20 -13.81
CA LEU A 101 18.35 -3.83 -13.71
C LEU A 101 19.01 -3.95 -15.09
N SER A 102 20.07 -3.17 -15.31
CA SER A 102 20.92 -3.29 -16.50
C SER A 102 21.62 -4.66 -16.56
N GLY A 103 22.21 -4.99 -17.71
CA GLY A 103 22.64 -6.35 -18.08
C GLY A 103 24.01 -6.79 -17.57
N GLU A 104 24.60 -6.12 -16.58
CA GLU A 104 25.88 -6.52 -15.99
C GLU A 104 25.72 -7.80 -15.15
N SER A 105 26.68 -8.73 -15.27
CA SER A 105 26.61 -10.03 -14.57
C SER A 105 26.56 -9.96 -13.04
N ASP A 106 27.20 -8.95 -12.44
CA ASP A 106 27.15 -8.71 -10.99
C ASP A 106 26.16 -7.60 -10.69
N ILE A 107 25.16 -7.94 -9.88
CA ILE A 107 24.12 -7.00 -9.43
C ILE A 107 24.73 -5.71 -8.88
N ALA A 108 25.87 -5.77 -8.16
CA ALA A 108 26.50 -4.58 -7.56
C ALA A 108 26.93 -3.51 -8.58
N ASN A 109 27.13 -3.89 -9.84
CA ASN A 109 27.56 -3.03 -10.93
C ASN A 109 26.40 -2.57 -11.84
N THR A 110 25.17 -2.99 -11.53
CA THR A 110 24.00 -2.63 -12.33
C THR A 110 23.46 -1.23 -12.01
N THR A 111 22.58 -0.75 -12.88
CA THR A 111 21.78 0.46 -12.75
C THR A 111 20.31 0.07 -12.61
N MET A 112 19.57 0.76 -11.73
CA MET A 112 18.13 0.61 -11.57
C MET A 112 17.41 1.26 -12.75
N ILE A 113 17.18 0.52 -13.84
CA ILE A 113 16.53 1.05 -15.04
C ILE A 113 15.08 1.41 -14.75
N ASP A 114 14.36 0.56 -14.02
CA ASP A 114 12.94 0.74 -13.71
C ASP A 114 12.57 -0.01 -12.42
N TYR A 115 12.00 0.71 -11.45
CA TYR A 115 11.61 0.15 -10.14
C TYR A 115 10.32 -0.69 -10.16
N SER A 116 9.62 -0.72 -11.29
CA SER A 116 8.32 -1.36 -11.50
C SER A 116 8.33 -2.38 -12.66
N ALA A 117 9.44 -2.45 -13.39
CA ALA A 117 9.56 -3.18 -14.64
C ALA A 117 8.45 -2.83 -15.66
N GLY A 118 8.13 -1.56 -15.81
CA GLY A 118 7.11 -1.03 -16.70
C GLY A 118 5.71 -1.40 -16.22
N GLU A 119 5.46 -1.23 -14.92
CA GLU A 119 4.22 -1.61 -14.24
C GLU A 119 3.76 -3.01 -14.65
N ILE A 120 4.65 -4.00 -14.47
CA ILE A 120 4.39 -5.38 -14.86
C ILE A 120 3.00 -5.84 -14.41
N SER A 121 2.28 -6.55 -15.29
CA SER A 121 0.93 -7.03 -14.96
C SER A 121 0.97 -7.97 -13.77
N THR A 122 -0.12 -8.01 -13.00
CA THR A 122 -0.22 -8.89 -11.83
C THR A 122 -0.09 -10.36 -12.22
N GLU A 123 -0.58 -10.72 -13.41
CA GLU A 123 -0.51 -12.08 -13.96
C GLU A 123 0.94 -12.51 -14.22
N GLU A 124 1.70 -11.70 -14.97
CA GLU A 124 3.11 -11.97 -15.25
C GLU A 124 3.95 -11.96 -13.97
N ALA A 125 3.74 -10.98 -13.10
CA ALA A 125 4.45 -10.85 -11.84
C ALA A 125 4.20 -12.04 -10.92
N ARG A 126 2.95 -12.51 -10.82
CA ARG A 126 2.58 -13.68 -10.02
C ARG A 126 3.34 -14.93 -10.46
N GLU A 127 3.50 -15.15 -11.76
CA GLU A 127 4.27 -16.29 -12.28
C GLU A 127 5.74 -16.23 -11.81
N LEU A 128 6.38 -15.06 -11.95
CA LEU A 128 7.77 -14.86 -11.52
C LEU A 128 7.95 -15.06 -10.02
N ILE A 129 7.03 -14.55 -9.22
CA ILE A 129 7.12 -14.62 -7.75
C ILE A 129 6.88 -16.04 -7.24
N LEU A 130 5.90 -16.76 -7.78
CA LEU A 130 5.67 -18.16 -7.43
C LEU A 130 6.86 -19.03 -7.85
N PHE A 131 7.46 -18.75 -9.00
CA PHE A 131 8.69 -19.42 -9.44
C PHE A 131 9.84 -19.19 -8.45
N LEU A 132 10.04 -17.96 -7.98
CA LEU A 132 11.07 -17.65 -6.98
C LEU A 132 10.78 -18.27 -5.61
N ASP A 133 9.53 -18.22 -5.11
CA ASP A 133 9.16 -18.89 -3.85
C ASP A 133 9.40 -20.40 -3.93
N GLN A 134 9.12 -21.02 -5.08
CA GLN A 134 9.41 -22.45 -5.29
C GLN A 134 10.92 -22.76 -5.24
N LYS A 135 11.77 -21.83 -5.68
CA LYS A 135 13.23 -22.04 -5.76
C LYS A 135 13.99 -21.67 -4.50
N LEU A 136 13.53 -20.64 -3.79
CA LEU A 136 14.24 -20.01 -2.68
C LEU A 136 13.46 -20.04 -1.36
N GLY A 137 12.15 -20.18 -1.42
CA GLY A 137 11.29 -20.34 -0.25
C GLY A 137 11.48 -21.70 0.41
N GLY A 138 10.97 -21.83 1.63
CA GLY A 138 11.09 -23.04 2.43
C GLY A 138 10.52 -22.86 3.84
N GLU A 139 10.96 -23.71 4.76
CA GLU A 139 10.61 -23.58 6.17
C GLU A 139 11.19 -22.27 6.72
N GLY A 140 10.32 -21.42 7.26
CA GLY A 140 10.70 -20.14 7.86
C GLY A 140 10.97 -18.98 6.89
N VAL A 141 10.85 -19.18 5.58
CA VAL A 141 10.98 -18.10 4.59
C VAL A 141 10.03 -18.32 3.41
N ARG A 142 9.16 -17.34 3.15
CA ARG A 142 8.17 -17.43 2.06
C ARG A 142 8.06 -16.11 1.31
N LEU A 143 7.94 -16.18 -0.01
CA LEU A 143 7.69 -15.04 -0.89
C LEU A 143 6.26 -15.13 -1.45
N TYR A 144 5.48 -14.09 -1.22
CA TYR A 144 4.06 -14.04 -1.56
C TYR A 144 3.81 -13.07 -2.73
N PRO A 145 3.10 -13.52 -3.78
CA PRO A 145 2.68 -12.63 -4.85
C PRO A 145 1.66 -11.63 -4.32
N GLY A 146 1.91 -10.37 -4.65
CA GLY A 146 1.01 -9.24 -4.41
C GLY A 146 0.45 -8.71 -5.73
N PHE A 147 0.38 -7.39 -5.86
CA PHE A 147 -0.21 -6.70 -7.01
C PHE A 147 0.86 -6.01 -7.87
N SER A 148 0.77 -6.18 -9.19
CA SER A 148 1.74 -5.67 -10.16
C SER A 148 3.17 -6.01 -9.69
N TYR A 149 4.08 -5.05 -9.58
CA TYR A 149 5.46 -5.24 -9.15
C TYR A 149 5.66 -5.38 -7.64
N ARG A 150 4.61 -5.29 -6.80
CA ARG A 150 4.71 -5.19 -5.34
C ARG A 150 4.37 -6.52 -4.66
N HIS A 151 5.30 -7.07 -3.91
CA HIS A 151 5.21 -8.40 -3.29
C HIS A 151 5.73 -8.39 -1.86
N CYS A 152 5.63 -9.51 -1.14
CA CYS A 152 6.02 -9.58 0.26
C CYS A 152 6.88 -10.81 0.54
N LEU A 153 8.07 -10.60 1.10
CA LEU A 153 8.88 -11.66 1.71
C LEU A 153 8.56 -11.71 3.20
N VAL A 154 8.34 -12.91 3.74
CA VAL A 154 8.12 -13.15 5.17
C VAL A 154 9.21 -14.09 5.68
N LEU A 155 9.90 -13.67 6.74
CA LEU A 155 10.84 -14.48 7.51
C LEU A 155 10.21 -14.79 8.86
N ASN A 156 10.06 -16.07 9.19
CA ASN A 156 9.55 -16.46 10.49
C ASN A 156 10.62 -16.35 11.57
N ASN A 157 10.23 -15.92 12.78
CA ASN A 157 11.11 -15.82 13.93
C ASN A 157 12.44 -15.08 13.64
N ALA A 158 12.34 -13.94 12.97
CA ALA A 158 13.49 -13.16 12.51
C ALA A 158 13.65 -11.84 13.29
N GLU A 159 14.84 -11.25 13.20
CA GLU A 159 15.16 -9.95 13.77
C GLU A 159 15.06 -8.82 12.73
N THR A 160 14.64 -7.64 13.17
CA THR A 160 14.67 -6.40 12.38
C THR A 160 16.04 -5.73 12.48
N GLY A 161 16.30 -4.73 11.64
CA GLY A 161 17.55 -3.98 11.58
C GLY A 161 18.20 -4.02 10.20
N ALA A 162 17.45 -4.36 9.15
CA ALA A 162 17.93 -4.23 7.79
C ALA A 162 17.94 -2.75 7.37
N GLU A 163 19.03 -2.33 6.74
CA GLU A 163 19.14 -1.03 6.09
C GLU A 163 18.89 -1.21 4.60
N LEU A 164 17.78 -0.66 4.11
CA LEU A 164 17.27 -0.91 2.77
C LEU A 164 16.91 0.40 2.08
N THR A 165 17.26 0.52 0.79
CA THR A 165 16.91 1.70 -0.02
C THR A 165 15.69 1.40 -0.88
N PRO A 166 14.61 2.20 -0.84
CA PRO A 166 13.47 2.03 -1.75
C PRO A 166 13.87 2.19 -3.22
N PRO A 167 13.47 1.29 -4.14
CA PRO A 167 13.97 1.28 -5.52
C PRO A 167 13.52 2.50 -6.35
N HIS A 168 12.37 3.10 -5.99
CA HIS A 168 11.85 4.29 -6.67
C HIS A 168 12.67 5.57 -6.39
N ASP A 169 13.48 5.62 -5.32
CA ASP A 169 14.28 6.79 -4.98
C ASP A 169 15.51 6.97 -5.90
N PHE A 170 15.87 5.95 -6.67
CA PHE A 170 17.12 5.93 -7.45
C PHE A 170 17.00 5.30 -8.84
N SER A 171 15.83 5.36 -9.46
CA SER A 171 15.69 4.99 -10.88
C SER A 171 16.63 5.82 -11.77
N GLY A 172 17.25 5.17 -12.75
CA GLY A 172 18.31 5.70 -13.61
C GLY A 172 19.69 5.83 -12.95
N LYS A 173 19.87 5.37 -11.69
CA LYS A 173 21.15 5.49 -10.96
C LYS A 173 21.78 4.12 -10.67
N PRO A 174 23.11 4.05 -10.47
CA PRO A 174 23.80 2.82 -10.07
C PRO A 174 23.25 2.27 -8.75
N VAL A 175 23.17 0.94 -8.63
CA VAL A 175 22.71 0.28 -7.39
C VAL A 175 23.80 0.23 -6.30
N SER A 176 25.06 0.48 -6.68
CA SER A 176 26.17 0.54 -5.73
C SER A 176 25.88 1.50 -4.58
N GLY A 177 26.20 1.06 -3.36
CA GLY A 177 25.90 1.75 -2.10
C GLY A 177 24.44 1.70 -1.65
N LYS A 178 23.55 0.96 -2.33
CA LYS A 178 22.12 0.85 -1.99
C LYS A 178 21.66 -0.58 -1.70
N LEU A 179 22.56 -1.55 -1.85
CA LEU A 179 22.30 -2.95 -1.55
C LEU A 179 22.05 -3.13 -0.03
N PRO A 180 21.26 -4.14 0.37
CA PRO A 180 20.98 -4.42 1.77
C PRO A 180 22.22 -4.50 2.67
N THR A 181 22.17 -3.80 3.80
CA THR A 181 23.13 -3.89 4.92
C THR A 181 22.39 -4.18 6.23
N GLY A 182 23.12 -4.46 7.31
CA GLY A 182 22.54 -4.74 8.63
C GLY A 182 21.96 -6.16 8.76
N THR A 183 20.91 -6.29 9.59
CA THR A 183 20.26 -7.58 9.90
C THR A 183 19.69 -8.23 8.64
N ASN A 184 19.82 -9.55 8.53
CA ASN A 184 19.36 -10.37 7.39
C ASN A 184 19.97 -10.03 6.01
N ALA A 185 20.91 -9.08 5.91
CA ALA A 185 21.48 -8.63 4.64
C ALA A 185 22.05 -9.77 3.78
N ALA A 186 22.73 -10.74 4.39
CA ALA A 186 23.28 -11.90 3.67
C ALA A 186 22.19 -12.73 2.99
N LEU A 187 21.07 -12.96 3.67
CA LEU A 187 19.92 -13.69 3.12
C LEU A 187 19.27 -12.89 1.99
N LEU A 188 18.99 -11.60 2.22
CA LEU A 188 18.36 -10.73 1.22
C LEU A 188 19.25 -10.62 -0.04
N MET A 189 20.56 -10.47 0.14
CA MET A 189 21.52 -10.46 -0.97
C MET A 189 21.59 -11.79 -1.72
N HIS A 190 21.50 -12.92 -1.01
CA HIS A 190 21.44 -14.24 -1.66
C HIS A 190 20.18 -14.37 -2.54
N TRP A 191 19.02 -13.94 -2.03
CA TRP A 191 17.77 -13.91 -2.79
C TRP A 191 17.86 -13.00 -4.01
N MET A 192 18.37 -11.77 -3.86
CA MET A 192 18.51 -10.82 -4.97
C MET A 192 19.43 -11.33 -6.08
N LYS A 193 20.61 -11.87 -5.72
CA LYS A 193 21.56 -12.43 -6.69
C LYS A 193 20.99 -13.66 -7.41
N THR A 194 20.33 -14.55 -6.66
CA THR A 194 19.79 -15.78 -7.24
C THR A 194 18.59 -15.49 -8.13
N ALA A 195 17.70 -14.60 -7.70
CA ALA A 195 16.60 -14.12 -8.53
C ALA A 195 17.12 -13.46 -9.81
N TYR A 196 18.15 -12.61 -9.74
CA TYR A 196 18.74 -11.99 -10.92
C TYR A 196 19.25 -13.03 -11.94
N ALA A 197 19.94 -14.06 -11.46
CA ALA A 197 20.40 -15.15 -12.32
C ALA A 197 19.25 -15.96 -12.94
N LEU A 198 18.21 -16.27 -12.15
CA LEU A 198 17.08 -17.10 -12.59
C LEU A 198 16.10 -16.35 -13.51
N LEU A 199 15.88 -15.06 -13.26
CA LEU A 199 14.85 -14.26 -13.93
C LEU A 199 15.29 -13.75 -15.31
N ASN A 200 16.58 -13.50 -15.53
CA ASN A 200 17.10 -13.01 -16.82
C ASN A 200 16.68 -13.92 -17.99
N ASP A 201 16.70 -15.25 -17.77
CA ASP A 201 16.30 -16.25 -18.77
C ASP A 201 14.88 -16.82 -18.54
N HIS A 202 14.05 -16.19 -17.71
CA HIS A 202 12.69 -16.67 -17.50
C HIS A 202 11.82 -16.47 -18.76
N PRO A 203 10.95 -17.42 -19.17
CA PRO A 203 10.08 -17.28 -20.34
C PRO A 203 9.28 -15.98 -20.39
N VAL A 204 8.72 -15.55 -19.26
CA VAL A 204 8.04 -14.24 -19.12
C VAL A 204 8.97 -13.10 -19.53
N ASN A 205 10.19 -13.02 -19.00
CA ASN A 205 11.11 -11.93 -19.32
C ASN A 205 11.60 -11.97 -20.77
N ARG A 206 11.81 -13.17 -21.35
CA ARG A 206 12.08 -13.27 -22.80
C ARG A 206 10.94 -12.72 -23.64
N ALA A 207 9.69 -13.04 -23.28
CA ALA A 207 8.51 -12.53 -23.98
C ALA A 207 8.37 -11.01 -23.82
N ARG A 208 8.64 -10.47 -22.62
CA ARG A 208 8.64 -9.02 -22.36
C ARG A 208 9.67 -8.30 -23.23
N VAL A 209 10.91 -8.79 -23.26
CA VAL A 209 11.98 -8.21 -24.10
C VAL A 209 11.64 -8.29 -25.58
N ALA A 210 11.11 -9.42 -26.05
CA ALA A 210 10.66 -9.58 -27.44
C ALA A 210 9.54 -8.60 -27.83
N ALA A 211 8.72 -8.20 -26.86
CA ALA A 211 7.67 -7.20 -27.03
C ALA A 211 8.15 -5.75 -26.78
N GLY A 212 9.45 -5.51 -26.58
CA GLY A 212 10.01 -4.19 -26.29
C GLY A 212 9.66 -3.64 -24.90
N LYS A 213 9.22 -4.50 -23.97
CA LYS A 213 8.93 -4.13 -22.58
C LYS A 213 10.15 -4.34 -21.69
N ASN A 214 10.23 -3.56 -20.61
CA ASN A 214 11.24 -3.74 -19.57
C ASN A 214 11.10 -5.13 -18.91
N PRO A 215 12.17 -5.93 -18.81
CA PRO A 215 12.12 -7.21 -18.10
C PRO A 215 12.09 -6.99 -16.59
N ALA A 216 11.30 -7.80 -15.89
CA ALA A 216 11.35 -7.92 -14.44
C ALA A 216 12.46 -8.90 -14.05
N ASN A 217 13.72 -8.52 -14.30
CA ASN A 217 14.86 -9.42 -14.20
C ASN A 217 15.50 -9.48 -12.81
N ALA A 218 15.03 -8.68 -11.84
CA ALA A 218 15.51 -8.75 -10.46
C ALA A 218 14.37 -8.56 -9.46
N ILE A 219 14.64 -8.94 -8.21
CA ILE A 219 13.86 -8.53 -7.05
C ILE A 219 14.64 -7.53 -6.21
N TRP A 220 13.92 -6.63 -5.52
CA TRP A 220 14.51 -5.63 -4.65
C TRP A 220 13.75 -5.52 -3.33
N PHE A 221 14.44 -5.74 -2.21
CA PHE A 221 13.82 -5.73 -0.89
C PHE A 221 13.92 -4.36 -0.20
N TRP A 222 12.83 -3.92 0.40
CA TRP A 222 12.78 -2.67 1.18
C TRP A 222 11.59 -2.67 2.14
N GLY A 223 11.45 -1.59 2.94
CA GLY A 223 10.28 -1.39 3.78
C GLY A 223 10.07 -2.45 4.86
N GLU A 224 11.17 -2.90 5.49
CA GLU A 224 11.16 -3.87 6.60
C GLU A 224 10.09 -3.51 7.65
N GLY A 225 9.41 -4.52 8.17
CA GLY A 225 8.56 -4.34 9.32
C GLY A 225 8.02 -5.62 9.94
N ARG A 226 7.53 -5.51 11.18
CA ARG A 226 6.85 -6.59 11.91
C ARG A 226 5.36 -6.34 11.97
N ARG A 227 4.56 -7.38 12.21
CA ARG A 227 3.12 -7.20 12.48
C ARG A 227 2.93 -6.12 13.55
N PRO A 228 2.20 -5.02 13.27
CA PRO A 228 1.87 -4.04 14.29
C PRO A 228 1.13 -4.72 15.43
N ALA A 229 1.59 -4.52 16.66
CA ALA A 229 0.91 -4.98 17.86
C ALA A 229 -0.27 -4.04 18.20
N LEU A 230 -1.20 -3.84 17.26
CA LEU A 230 -2.41 -3.05 17.51
C LEU A 230 -3.22 -3.72 18.61
N THR A 231 -3.58 -2.97 19.63
CA THR A 231 -4.65 -3.40 20.55
C THR A 231 -5.91 -3.63 19.72
N PRO A 232 -6.58 -4.79 19.82
CA PRO A 232 -7.82 -5.05 19.10
C PRO A 232 -8.82 -3.89 19.25
N PHE A 233 -9.48 -3.51 18.18
CA PHE A 233 -10.37 -2.36 18.14
C PHE A 233 -11.47 -2.46 19.18
N LEU A 234 -12.06 -3.65 19.33
CA LEU A 234 -13.05 -3.97 20.36
C LEU A 234 -12.49 -3.77 21.77
N GLU A 235 -11.27 -4.24 22.05
CA GLU A 235 -10.63 -4.06 23.37
C GLU A 235 -10.34 -2.58 23.65
N LYS A 236 -9.86 -1.85 22.64
CA LYS A 236 -9.48 -0.44 22.75
C LYS A 236 -10.67 0.50 22.92
N THR A 237 -11.79 0.20 22.26
CA THR A 237 -12.92 1.13 22.12
C THR A 237 -14.23 0.63 22.71
N GLY A 238 -14.36 -0.67 22.95
CA GLY A 238 -15.62 -1.32 23.29
C GLY A 238 -16.60 -1.47 22.12
N LEU A 239 -16.18 -1.19 20.87
CA LEU A 239 -17.03 -1.16 19.68
C LEU A 239 -16.70 -2.28 18.70
N HIS A 240 -17.72 -2.87 18.06
CA HIS A 240 -17.51 -3.73 16.90
C HIS A 240 -17.32 -2.88 15.63
N GLY A 241 -16.14 -2.97 15.04
CA GLY A 241 -15.73 -2.14 13.90
C GLY A 241 -15.65 -2.89 12.58
N ALA A 242 -15.97 -2.20 11.49
CA ALA A 242 -15.78 -2.65 10.12
C ALA A 242 -15.00 -1.62 9.27
N VAL A 243 -14.33 -2.10 8.22
CA VAL A 243 -13.54 -1.29 7.28
C VAL A 243 -13.98 -1.62 5.85
N ILE A 244 -14.26 -0.58 5.06
CA ILE A 244 -14.54 -0.64 3.63
C ILE A 244 -13.49 0.19 2.91
N SER A 245 -12.63 -0.47 2.15
CA SER A 245 -11.61 0.21 1.33
C SER A 245 -11.26 -0.64 0.11
N ALA A 246 -10.87 0.03 -0.98
CA ALA A 246 -10.22 -0.62 -2.12
C ALA A 246 -8.70 -0.78 -1.89
N VAL A 247 -8.13 -0.04 -0.94
CA VAL A 247 -6.70 0.03 -0.70
C VAL A 247 -6.29 -1.03 0.32
N ASP A 248 -5.37 -1.87 -0.12
CA ASP A 248 -4.80 -2.98 0.64
C ASP A 248 -4.28 -2.54 2.01
N LEU A 249 -3.52 -1.45 2.07
CA LEU A 249 -2.97 -0.89 3.30
C LEU A 249 -4.06 -0.66 4.37
N ILE A 250 -5.19 -0.09 3.99
CA ILE A 250 -6.30 0.24 4.89
C ILE A 250 -7.00 -1.02 5.38
N GLN A 251 -7.20 -1.99 4.47
CA GLN A 251 -7.70 -3.31 4.85
C GLN A 251 -6.75 -4.02 5.82
N GLY A 252 -5.44 -3.88 5.61
CA GLY A 252 -4.40 -4.40 6.49
C GLY A 252 -4.48 -3.83 7.91
N ILE A 253 -4.62 -2.51 8.05
CA ILE A 253 -4.83 -1.86 9.35
C ILE A 253 -6.09 -2.42 10.03
N GLY A 254 -7.21 -2.52 9.30
CA GLY A 254 -8.45 -3.10 9.81
C GLY A 254 -8.28 -4.53 10.33
N ARG A 255 -7.60 -5.40 9.58
CA ARG A 255 -7.31 -6.79 10.00
C ARG A 255 -6.40 -6.84 11.22
N CYS A 256 -5.33 -6.04 11.24
CA CYS A 256 -4.43 -5.95 12.39
C CYS A 256 -5.17 -5.48 13.65
N ALA A 257 -6.17 -4.60 13.50
CA ALA A 257 -7.04 -4.13 14.57
C ALA A 257 -8.18 -5.11 14.91
N GLY A 258 -8.33 -6.24 14.21
CA GLY A 258 -9.41 -7.20 14.43
C GLY A 258 -10.80 -6.71 13.98
N MET A 259 -10.86 -5.78 13.03
CA MET A 259 -12.10 -5.27 12.43
C MET A 259 -12.55 -6.15 11.25
N GLU A 260 -13.86 -6.17 10.95
CA GLU A 260 -14.41 -6.81 9.75
C GLU A 260 -13.95 -6.04 8.51
N VAL A 261 -13.25 -6.69 7.57
CA VAL A 261 -12.94 -6.09 6.26
C VAL A 261 -14.02 -6.47 5.26
N VAL A 262 -14.75 -5.48 4.76
CA VAL A 262 -15.85 -5.65 3.83
C VAL A 262 -15.37 -5.33 2.41
N LYS A 263 -15.42 -6.34 1.53
CA LYS A 263 -15.09 -6.18 0.10
C LYS A 263 -16.31 -5.73 -0.68
N VAL A 264 -16.13 -4.70 -1.51
CA VAL A 264 -17.19 -4.14 -2.36
C VAL A 264 -16.84 -4.41 -3.83
N ALA A 265 -17.75 -5.07 -4.56
CA ALA A 265 -17.57 -5.32 -5.98
C ALA A 265 -17.47 -3.99 -6.76
N GLY A 266 -16.47 -3.87 -7.62
CA GLY A 266 -16.20 -2.65 -8.38
C GLY A 266 -15.53 -1.53 -7.58
N ALA A 267 -15.11 -1.76 -6.32
CA ALA A 267 -14.28 -0.80 -5.61
C ALA A 267 -12.83 -0.91 -6.08
N THR A 268 -12.39 0.02 -6.93
CA THR A 268 -11.08 0.00 -7.60
C THR A 268 -10.06 0.94 -6.96
N GLY A 269 -10.52 1.95 -6.21
CA GLY A 269 -9.66 3.01 -5.70
C GLY A 269 -9.42 4.17 -6.68
N THR A 270 -9.81 4.01 -7.95
CA THR A 270 -9.76 5.07 -8.98
C THR A 270 -11.07 5.86 -9.04
N PHE A 271 -11.15 6.92 -9.85
CA PHE A 271 -12.39 7.66 -10.07
C PHE A 271 -13.52 6.84 -10.72
N GLU A 272 -13.23 5.65 -11.26
CA GLU A 272 -14.23 4.69 -11.76
C GLU A 272 -14.74 3.73 -10.67
N THR A 273 -14.32 3.93 -9.41
CA THR A 273 -14.70 3.08 -8.28
C THR A 273 -16.20 3.10 -8.02
N ASN A 274 -16.72 2.02 -7.43
CA ASN A 274 -18.11 1.93 -7.00
C ASN A 274 -18.39 2.71 -5.70
N PHE A 275 -18.56 4.04 -5.80
CA PHE A 275 -18.87 4.93 -4.66
C PHE A 275 -20.16 4.51 -3.93
N ALA A 276 -21.25 4.35 -4.69
CA ALA A 276 -22.56 3.97 -4.14
C ALA A 276 -22.52 2.58 -3.46
N GLY A 277 -21.75 1.64 -4.01
CA GLY A 277 -21.54 0.33 -3.41
C GLY A 277 -20.85 0.40 -2.05
N LYS A 278 -19.86 1.30 -1.87
CA LYS A 278 -19.22 1.54 -0.58
C LYS A 278 -20.22 2.11 0.44
N ALA A 279 -21.04 3.08 0.04
CA ALA A 279 -22.09 3.65 0.90
C ALA A 279 -23.14 2.59 1.31
N ALA A 280 -23.60 1.77 0.35
CA ALA A 280 -24.54 0.69 0.61
C ALA A 280 -23.97 -0.35 1.58
N ALA A 281 -22.70 -0.74 1.41
CA ALA A 281 -22.00 -1.66 2.30
C ALA A 281 -21.84 -1.08 3.72
N ALA A 282 -21.59 0.23 3.84
CA ALA A 282 -21.49 0.90 5.14
C ALA A 282 -22.82 0.88 5.90
N VAL A 283 -23.93 1.13 5.21
CA VAL A 283 -25.27 1.03 5.79
C VAL A 283 -25.60 -0.41 6.18
N ASP A 284 -25.25 -1.38 5.34
CA ASP A 284 -25.48 -2.80 5.60
C ASP A 284 -24.75 -3.29 6.86
N VAL A 285 -23.44 -3.05 6.97
CA VAL A 285 -22.66 -3.54 8.12
C VAL A 285 -23.13 -2.93 9.44
N LEU A 286 -23.52 -1.66 9.43
CA LEU A 286 -24.15 -0.99 10.55
C LEU A 286 -25.52 -1.61 10.89
N LYS A 287 -26.32 -2.04 9.90
CA LYS A 287 -27.59 -2.75 10.14
C LYS A 287 -27.38 -4.16 10.68
N ARG A 288 -26.31 -4.85 10.25
CA ARG A 288 -25.94 -6.19 10.71
C ARG A 288 -25.44 -6.22 12.17
N GLY A 289 -25.13 -5.06 12.75
CA GLY A 289 -24.82 -4.94 14.17
C GLY A 289 -23.46 -4.33 14.49
N ALA A 290 -22.68 -3.90 13.48
CA ALA A 290 -21.48 -3.12 13.76
C ALA A 290 -21.84 -1.77 14.41
N ASP A 291 -21.03 -1.35 15.36
CA ASP A 291 -21.15 -0.06 16.03
C ASP A 291 -20.39 1.04 15.29
N TYR A 292 -19.35 0.67 14.53
CA TYR A 292 -18.45 1.58 13.85
C TYR A 292 -18.13 1.08 12.43
N VAL A 293 -18.13 1.98 11.46
CA VAL A 293 -17.63 1.71 10.10
C VAL A 293 -16.65 2.78 9.62
N TYR A 294 -15.51 2.34 9.10
CA TYR A 294 -14.53 3.17 8.41
C TYR A 294 -14.69 3.00 6.90
N VAL A 295 -15.10 4.06 6.21
CA VAL A 295 -15.26 4.08 4.75
C VAL A 295 -14.14 4.93 4.15
N HIS A 296 -13.25 4.28 3.41
CA HIS A 296 -12.11 4.93 2.77
C HIS A 296 -12.34 5.04 1.27
N ILE A 297 -12.10 6.24 0.73
CA ILE A 297 -12.34 6.60 -0.67
C ILE A 297 -11.06 7.23 -1.22
N GLU A 298 -10.30 6.43 -1.98
CA GLU A 298 -8.97 6.77 -2.52
C GLU A 298 -9.00 7.71 -3.75
N ALA A 299 -10.12 7.75 -4.47
CA ALA A 299 -10.17 8.26 -5.85
C ALA A 299 -9.57 9.68 -6.04
N ALA A 300 -9.77 10.59 -5.07
CA ALA A 300 -9.24 11.94 -5.15
C ALA A 300 -7.71 12.01 -5.02
N ASP A 301 -7.09 11.11 -4.24
CA ASP A 301 -5.64 10.99 -4.10
C ASP A 301 -4.99 10.49 -5.39
N GLU A 302 -5.53 9.41 -5.95
CA GLU A 302 -5.07 8.84 -7.23
C GLU A 302 -5.14 9.87 -8.36
N CYS A 303 -6.24 10.62 -8.46
CA CYS A 303 -6.33 11.70 -9.44
C CYS A 303 -5.31 12.82 -9.18
N GLY A 304 -5.04 13.13 -7.91
CA GLY A 304 -4.00 14.09 -7.51
C GLY A 304 -2.61 13.66 -7.97
N HIS A 305 -2.23 12.40 -7.76
CA HIS A 305 -0.96 11.84 -8.21
C HIS A 305 -0.77 11.88 -9.74
N HIS A 306 -1.86 11.78 -10.50
CA HIS A 306 -1.84 11.80 -11.97
C HIS A 306 -2.11 13.19 -12.57
N GLY A 307 -2.28 14.24 -11.77
CA GLY A 307 -2.60 15.59 -12.26
C GLY A 307 -3.96 15.69 -12.96
N GLN A 308 -4.89 14.80 -12.61
CA GLN A 308 -6.21 14.69 -13.23
C GLN A 308 -7.23 15.58 -12.50
N LEU A 309 -7.16 16.89 -12.75
CA LEU A 309 -7.95 17.89 -12.04
C LEU A 309 -9.47 17.65 -12.15
N LYS A 310 -9.96 17.34 -13.36
CA LYS A 310 -11.40 17.14 -13.60
C LYS A 310 -11.92 15.91 -12.88
N GLU A 311 -11.17 14.82 -12.93
CA GLU A 311 -11.49 13.55 -12.30
C GLU A 311 -11.38 13.64 -10.77
N LYS A 312 -10.46 14.48 -10.24
CA LYS A 312 -10.39 14.78 -8.81
C LYS A 312 -11.65 15.51 -8.34
N ILE A 313 -12.07 16.57 -9.04
CA ILE A 313 -13.33 17.28 -8.74
C ILE A 313 -14.52 16.32 -8.80
N TYR A 314 -14.62 15.55 -9.89
CA TYR A 314 -15.67 14.53 -10.03
C TYR A 314 -15.70 13.55 -8.86
N SER A 315 -14.53 13.04 -8.44
CA SER A 315 -14.43 12.11 -7.32
C SER A 315 -14.93 12.72 -6.02
N ILE A 316 -14.66 14.01 -5.77
CA ILE A 316 -15.15 14.74 -4.60
C ILE A 316 -16.69 14.91 -4.67
N GLU A 317 -17.25 15.18 -5.84
CA GLU A 317 -18.70 15.29 -6.04
C GLU A 317 -19.44 13.95 -5.84
N GLN A 318 -18.76 12.82 -6.04
CA GLN A 318 -19.35 11.49 -5.80
C GLN A 318 -19.32 11.06 -4.33
N ILE A 319 -18.56 11.74 -3.46
CA ILE A 319 -18.46 11.46 -2.02
C ILE A 319 -19.62 12.12 -1.27
#